data_AF-A0A355BD75-F1
#
_entry.id   AF-A0A355BD75-F1
#
_cell.length_a   1.000
_cell.length_b   1.000
_cell.length_c   1.000
_cell.angle_alpha   90.00
_cell.angle_beta   90.00
_cell.angle_gamma   90.00
#
_symmetry.space_group_name_H-M   'P 1'
#
loop_
_entity.id
_entity.type
_entity.pdbx_description
1 polymer ?
#
loop_
_entity_poly.entity_id
_entity_poly.type
_entity_poly.pdbx_seq_one_letter_code
_entity_poly.pdbx_strand_id
1 'polypeptide(L)'
;LAEVFSETLYDMKVYGVFTTHYTNIKIRTEELPFATNANMLFDKKTLQPQYKLEVGAAGSSFTFEVAEKNQIPFSLINRAKKKVESQTRR
;
A
#
# COMPACT_ATOMS: atom_id res chain seq x y z
N LEU A 1 3.37 -7.17 14.85
CA LEU A 1 2.38 -6.51 15.72
C LEU A 1 1.11 -6.12 14.95
N ALA A 2 1.18 -5.22 13.96
CA ALA A 2 -0.01 -4.83 13.18
C ALA A 2 -0.75 -6.01 12.53
N GLU A 3 0.00 -6.99 12.00
CA GLU A 3 -0.54 -8.24 11.47
C GLU A 3 -1.33 -9.03 12.53
N VAL A 4 -0.72 -9.28 13.69
CA VAL A 4 -1.38 -9.95 14.84
C VAL A 4 -2.67 -9.23 15.26
N PHE A 5 -2.67 -7.89 15.30
CA PHE A 5 -3.89 -7.12 15.57
C PHE A 5 -4.96 -7.35 14.51
N SER A 6 -4.58 -7.28 13.22
CA SER A 6 -5.50 -7.52 12.10
C SER A 6 -6.11 -8.91 12.15
N GLU A 7 -5.29 -9.94 12.42
CA GLU A 7 -5.73 -11.33 12.55
C GLU A 7 -6.67 -11.52 13.74
N THR A 8 -6.28 -11.00 14.91
CA THR A 8 -7.11 -11.11 16.13
C THR A 8 -8.48 -10.48 15.93
N LEU A 9 -8.54 -9.28 15.32
CA LEU A 9 -9.80 -8.60 15.06
C LEU A 9 -10.65 -9.34 14.02
N TYR A 10 -10.02 -9.91 12.99
CA TYR A 10 -10.71 -10.76 12.02
C TYR A 10 -11.33 -11.99 12.70
N ASP A 11 -10.58 -12.68 13.56
CA ASP A 11 -11.04 -13.85 14.31
C ASP A 11 -12.17 -13.51 15.30
N MET A 12 -12.15 -12.31 15.87
CA MET A 12 -13.23 -11.77 16.70
C MET A 12 -14.50 -11.40 15.90
N LYS A 13 -14.47 -11.45 14.56
CA LYS A 13 -15.60 -11.14 13.66
C LYS A 13 -16.17 -9.73 13.87
N VAL A 14 -15.29 -8.76 14.15
CA VAL A 14 -15.72 -7.36 14.29
C VAL A 14 -15.83 -6.67 12.93
N TYR A 15 -16.65 -5.64 12.86
CA TYR A 15 -16.60 -4.68 11.75
C TYR A 15 -15.43 -3.72 11.96
N GLY A 16 -14.61 -3.53 10.93
CA GLY A 16 -13.44 -2.66 11.01
C GLY A 16 -13.00 -2.12 9.66
N VAL A 17 -12.36 -0.94 9.71
CA VAL A 17 -11.64 -0.35 8.57
C VAL A 17 -10.22 -0.12 9.03
N PHE A 18 -9.26 -0.68 8.30
CA PHE A 18 -7.84 -0.58 8.63
C PHE A 18 -7.09 0.12 7.50
N THR A 19 -6.25 1.08 7.84
CA THR A 19 -5.33 1.71 6.90
C THR A 19 -3.92 1.20 7.20
N THR A 20 -3.19 0.81 6.15
CA THR A 20 -1.84 0.25 6.31
C THR A 20 -0.97 0.51 5.10
N HIS A 21 0.33 0.68 5.35
CA HIS A 21 1.37 0.66 4.33
C HIS A 21 2.06 -0.71 4.22
N TYR A 22 1.70 -1.68 5.06
CA TYR A 22 2.33 -3.00 5.08
C TYR A 22 1.80 -3.92 3.99
N THR A 23 2.69 -4.36 3.09
CA THR A 23 2.34 -5.21 1.95
C THR A 23 1.90 -6.61 2.34
N ASN A 24 2.50 -7.22 3.37
CA ASN A 24 2.10 -8.55 3.86
C ASN A 24 0.64 -8.58 4.31
N ILE A 25 0.16 -7.53 4.99
CA ILE A 25 -1.24 -7.42 5.40
C ILE A 25 -2.17 -7.31 4.18
N LYS A 26 -1.75 -6.55 3.14
CA LYS A 26 -2.52 -6.45 1.88
C LYS A 26 -2.67 -7.83 1.22
N ILE A 27 -1.56 -8.57 1.10
CA ILE A 27 -1.55 -9.92 0.52
C ILE A 27 -2.44 -10.85 1.34
N ARG A 28 -2.29 -10.86 2.67
CA ARG A 28 -3.10 -11.70 3.55
C ARG A 28 -4.59 -11.41 3.43
N THR A 29 -4.96 -10.14 3.31
CA THR A 29 -6.36 -9.72 3.12
C THR A 29 -7.01 -10.32 1.87
N GLU A 30 -6.25 -10.56 0.79
CA GLU A 30 -6.76 -11.18 -0.44
C GLU A 30 -7.16 -12.65 -0.23
N GLU A 31 -6.58 -13.32 0.76
CA GLU A 31 -6.85 -14.72 1.09
C GLU A 31 -8.03 -14.90 2.08
N LEU A 32 -8.51 -13.80 2.69
CA LEU A 32 -9.52 -13.84 3.73
C LEU A 32 -10.94 -13.65 3.15
N PRO A 33 -11.85 -14.64 3.28
CA PRO A 33 -13.18 -14.58 2.65
C PRO A 33 -14.08 -13.42 3.09
N PHE A 34 -13.88 -12.89 4.30
CA PHE A 34 -14.71 -11.84 4.88
C PHE A 34 -13.97 -10.50 5.02
N ALA A 35 -12.81 -10.37 4.39
CA ALA A 35 -12.08 -9.12 4.29
C ALA A 35 -11.88 -8.77 2.81
N THR A 36 -11.73 -7.48 2.52
CA THR A 36 -11.46 -7.02 1.16
C THR A 36 -10.50 -5.84 1.19
N ASN A 37 -9.57 -5.81 0.24
CA ASN A 37 -8.71 -4.66 0.08
C ASN A 37 -9.49 -3.47 -0.46
N ALA A 38 -9.09 -2.28 -0.07
CA ALA A 38 -9.56 -1.04 -0.67
C ALA A 38 -8.42 -0.04 -0.76
N ASN A 39 -8.52 0.91 -1.70
CA ASN A 39 -7.53 1.95 -1.88
C ASN A 39 -8.20 3.31 -2.14
N MET A 40 -7.49 4.39 -1.80
CA MET A 40 -7.90 5.75 -2.15
C MET A 40 -7.29 6.12 -3.49
N LEU A 41 -8.12 6.62 -4.40
CA LEU A 41 -7.68 6.99 -5.74
C LEU A 41 -6.93 8.32 -5.77
N PHE A 42 -5.93 8.38 -6.65
CA PHE A 42 -5.12 9.56 -6.94
C PHE A 42 -5.14 9.85 -8.44
N ASP A 43 -5.08 11.12 -8.79
CA ASP A 43 -4.84 11.54 -10.17
C ASP A 43 -3.42 11.10 -10.60
N LYS A 44 -3.32 10.34 -11.69
CA LYS A 44 -2.02 9.78 -12.14
C LYS A 44 -1.03 10.83 -12.64
N LYS A 45 -1.51 12.01 -13.07
CA LYS A 45 -0.65 13.09 -13.59
C LYS A 45 -0.21 14.03 -12.48
N THR A 46 -1.16 14.45 -11.63
CA THR A 46 -0.88 15.45 -10.59
C THR A 46 -0.55 14.81 -9.24
N LEU A 47 -0.82 13.52 -9.05
CA LEU A 47 -0.77 12.82 -7.75
C LEU A 47 -1.62 13.49 -6.67
N GLN A 48 -2.66 14.23 -7.05
CA GLN A 48 -3.61 14.81 -6.10
C GLN A 48 -4.63 13.75 -5.68
N PRO A 49 -5.03 13.73 -4.39
CA PRO A 49 -6.05 12.80 -3.93
C PRO A 49 -7.39 13.12 -4.61
N GLN A 50 -8.08 12.08 -5.10
CA GLN A 50 -9.45 12.20 -5.61
C GLN A 50 -10.49 12.01 -4.50
N TYR A 51 -10.05 11.67 -3.29
CA TYR A 51 -10.90 11.35 -2.13
C TYR A 51 -11.97 10.28 -2.43
N LYS A 52 -11.69 9.38 -3.37
CA LYS A 52 -12.58 8.31 -3.78
C LYS A 52 -12.01 6.97 -3.32
N LEU A 53 -12.81 6.20 -2.58
CA LEU A 53 -12.49 4.84 -2.18
C LEU A 53 -12.84 3.87 -3.32
N GLU A 54 -11.91 3.00 -3.67
CA GLU A 54 -12.11 1.88 -4.58
C GLU A 54 -11.94 0.57 -3.80
N VAL A 55 -12.99 -0.25 -3.80
CA VAL A 55 -13.04 -1.54 -3.09
C VAL A 55 -12.69 -2.67 -4.05
N GLY A 56 -11.95 -3.67 -3.57
CA GLY A 56 -11.60 -4.89 -4.29
C GLY A 56 -10.15 -4.95 -4.79
N ALA A 57 -9.41 -3.84 -4.75
CA ALA A 57 -8.01 -3.79 -5.19
C ALA A 57 -7.09 -3.16 -4.15
N ALA A 58 -5.95 -3.82 -3.88
CA ALA A 58 -4.87 -3.23 -3.12
C ALA A 58 -4.22 -2.08 -3.91
N GLY A 59 -4.03 -0.93 -3.28
CA GLY A 59 -3.33 0.20 -3.91
C GLY A 59 -1.82 -0.06 -4.01
N SER A 60 -1.23 0.36 -5.13
CA SER A 60 0.22 0.41 -5.35
C SER A 60 0.89 1.52 -4.53
N SER A 61 2.17 1.35 -4.20
CA SER A 61 2.96 2.42 -3.57
C SER A 61 3.42 3.43 -4.62
N PHE A 62 3.20 4.72 -4.36
CA PHE A 62 3.63 5.82 -5.24
C PHE A 62 4.92 6.50 -4.76
N THR A 63 5.77 5.78 -4.00
CA THR A 63 6.92 6.36 -3.31
C THR A 63 7.87 7.09 -4.26
N PHE A 64 8.11 6.54 -5.45
CA PHE A 64 9.06 7.13 -6.39
C PHE A 64 8.45 8.31 -7.15
N GLU A 65 7.20 8.21 -7.56
CA GLU A 65 6.44 9.27 -8.23
C GLU A 65 6.29 10.49 -7.33
N VAL A 66 6.02 10.25 -6.04
CA VAL A 66 5.99 11.31 -5.02
C VAL A 66 7.37 11.94 -4.82
N ALA A 67 8.45 11.15 -4.80
CA ALA A 67 9.81 11.69 -4.68
C ALA A 67 10.19 12.56 -5.89
N GLU A 68 9.84 12.14 -7.11
CA GLU A 68 10.05 12.91 -8.34
C GLU A 68 9.28 14.24 -8.30
N LYS A 69 8.01 14.22 -7.88
CA LYS A 69 7.18 15.43 -7.70
C LYS A 69 7.74 16.39 -6.66
N ASN A 70 8.37 15.88 -5.60
CA ASN A 70 9.03 16.68 -4.56
C ASN A 70 10.47 17.11 -4.95
N GLN A 71 10.85 16.95 -6.21
CA GLN A 71 12.15 17.39 -6.75
C GLN A 71 13.35 16.73 -6.06
N ILE A 72 13.17 15.51 -5.54
CA ILE A 72 14.29 14.72 -5.02
C ILE A 72 15.24 14.39 -6.19
N PRO A 73 16.57 14.55 -6.02
CA PRO A 73 17.52 14.26 -7.08
C PRO A 73 17.37 12.87 -7.67
N PHE A 74 17.34 12.78 -9.01
CA PHE A 74 17.14 11.52 -9.74
C PHE A 74 18.22 10.46 -9.40
N SER A 75 19.44 10.89 -9.08
CA SER A 75 20.51 10.01 -8.61
C SER A 75 20.16 9.28 -7.31
N LEU A 76 19.48 9.93 -6.37
CA LEU A 76 19.03 9.32 -5.12
C LEU A 76 17.86 8.37 -5.35
N ILE A 77 16.88 8.77 -6.18
CA ILE A 77 15.72 7.96 -6.55
C ILE A 77 16.18 6.65 -7.21
N ASN A 78 17.09 6.73 -8.18
CA ASN A 78 17.61 5.53 -8.87
C ASN A 78 18.38 4.60 -7.93
N ARG A 79 19.14 5.16 -7.00
CA ARG A 79 19.85 4.35 -6.00
C ARG A 79 18.87 3.61 -5.08
N ALA A 80 17.75 4.25 -4.74
CA ALA A 80 16.68 3.62 -3.97
C ALA A 80 15.94 2.52 -4.78
N LYS A 81 15.58 2.78 -6.05
CA LYS A 81 14.97 1.77 -6.95
C LYS A 81 15.80 0.49 -7.03
N LYS A 82 17.12 0.62 -7.30
CA LYS A 82 18.05 -0.52 -7.37
C LYS A 82 18.12 -1.32 -6.05
N LYS A 83 18.03 -0.64 -4.89
CA LYS A 83 18.02 -1.34 -3.60
C LYS A 83 16.76 -2.17 -3.41
N VAL A 84 15.59 -1.64 -3.76
CA VAL A 84 14.32 -2.39 -3.66
C VAL A 84 14.33 -3.59 -4.60
N GLU A 85 14.75 -3.42 -5.85
CA GLU A 85 14.90 -4.52 -6.81
C GLU A 85 15.83 -5.64 -6.29
N SER A 86 16.93 -5.27 -5.63
CA SER A 86 17.85 -6.24 -5.04
C SER A 86 17.26 -7.01 -3.85
N GLN A 87 16.30 -6.43 -3.13
CA GLN A 87 15.59 -7.08 -2.03
C GLN A 87 14.46 -7.99 -2.53
N THR A 88 13.78 -7.64 -3.62
CA THR A 88 12.71 -8.47 -4.20
C THR A 88 13.25 -9.72 -4.91
N ARG A 89 14.53 -9.72 -5.32
CA ARG A 89 15.20 -10.86 -5.97
C ARG A 89 15.83 -11.87 -5.00
N ARG A 90 15.69 -11.66 -3.69
CA ARG A 90 16.10 -12.60 -2.63
C ARG A 90 14.86 -13.22 -2.01
#